data_AF-A0A7Y7IJC1-F1
#
_entry.id   AF-A0A7Y7IJC1-F1
#
_cell.length_a   1.000
_cell.length_b   1.000
_cell.length_c   1.000
_cell.angle_alpha   90.00
_cell.angle_beta   90.00
_cell.angle_gamma   90.00
#
_symmetry.space_group_name_H-M   'P 1'
#
loop_
_entity.id
_entity.type
_entity.pdbx_description
1 polymer ?
#
loop_
_entity_poly.entity_id
_entity_poly.type
_entity_poly.pdbx_seq_one_letter_code
_entity_poly.pdbx_strand_id
1 'polypeptide(L)' 'MTTQHHGSAVVGSMRAENGRGTIRREDVYDTTIADLWSALTEPERPARWTGDVSGDLRAGGTMRARLTSAS' A
#
# COMPACT_ATOMS: atom_id res chain seq x y z
N MET A 1 -24.40 -20.14 14.36
CA MET A 1 -22.96 -19.98 14.04
C MET A 1 -22.87 -18.85 13.03
N THR A 2 -22.75 -17.62 13.51
CA THR A 2 -22.79 -16.42 12.66
C THR A 2 -21.36 -16.02 12.36
N THR A 3 -20.90 -16.32 11.16
CA THR A 3 -19.60 -15.89 10.66
C THR A 3 -19.63 -14.36 10.55
N GLN A 4 -18.91 -13.68 11.45
CA GLN A 4 -18.62 -12.26 11.29
C GLN A 4 -17.57 -12.12 10.19
N HIS A 5 -17.95 -11.58 9.04
CA HIS A 5 -17.00 -10.99 8.12
C HIS A 5 -16.63 -9.61 8.68
N HIS A 6 -15.40 -9.44 9.20
CA HIS A 6 -14.84 -8.13 9.52
C HIS A 6 -14.53 -7.41 8.19
N GLY A 7 -15.57 -6.96 7.50
CA GLY A 7 -15.44 -6.13 6.31
C GLY A 7 -14.91 -4.77 6.73
N SER A 8 -13.60 -4.57 6.66
CA SER A 8 -12.97 -3.25 6.72
C SER A 8 -13.60 -2.39 5.62
N ALA A 9 -14.50 -1.48 6.00
CA ALA A 9 -14.94 -0.44 5.09
C ALA A 9 -13.72 0.42 4.80
N VAL A 10 -13.29 0.49 3.54
CA VAL A 10 -12.22 1.40 3.12
C VAL A 10 -12.66 2.82 3.45
N VAL A 11 -12.09 3.39 4.51
CA VAL A 11 -12.32 4.80 4.86
C VAL A 11 -11.38 5.62 4.01
N GLY A 12 -11.94 6.47 3.16
CA GLY A 12 -11.13 7.29 2.27
C GLY A 12 -11.81 8.58 1.85
N SER A 13 -10.99 9.52 1.36
CA SER A 13 -11.48 10.76 0.76
C SER A 13 -10.63 11.10 -0.45
N MET A 14 -11.28 11.49 -1.54
CA MET A 14 -10.62 12.02 -2.74
C MET A 14 -10.91 13.51 -2.83
N ARG A 15 -9.89 14.31 -3.10
CA ARG A 15 -10.01 15.74 -3.40
C ARG A 15 -9.24 16.05 -4.68
N ALA A 16 -9.76 16.97 -5.48
CA ALA A 16 -9.10 17.45 -6.67
C ALA A 16 -9.06 18.98 -6.63
N GLU A 17 -7.85 19.55 -6.62
CA GLU A 17 -7.63 20.99 -6.57
C GLU A 17 -6.48 21.36 -7.51
N ASN A 18 -6.65 22.42 -8.32
CA ASN A 18 -5.63 22.95 -9.22
C ASN A 18 -4.98 21.89 -10.14
N GLY A 19 -5.78 20.94 -10.64
CA GLY A 19 -5.29 19.85 -11.51
C GLY A 19 -4.55 18.73 -10.76
N ARG A 20 -4.53 18.73 -9.42
CA ARG A 20 -3.93 17.68 -8.60
C ARG A 20 -5.01 16.93 -7.82
N GLY A 21 -5.01 15.60 -7.97
CA GLY A 21 -5.79 14.70 -7.11
C GLY A 21 -5.01 14.33 -5.85
N THR A 22 -5.68 14.27 -4.71
CA THR A 22 -5.17 13.68 -3.47
C THR A 22 -6.15 12.63 -2.97
N ILE A 23 -5.64 11.46 -2.66
CA ILE A 23 -6.40 10.33 -2.13
C ILE A 23 -5.87 10.03 -0.74
N ARG A 24 -6.76 9.93 0.24
CA ARG A 24 -6.48 9.35 1.56
C ARG A 24 -7.16 8.00 1.62
N ARG A 25 -6.41 6.97 2.03
CA ARG A 25 -6.92 5.62 2.32
C ARG A 25 -6.48 5.23 3.72
N GLU A 26 -7.41 4.69 4.48
CA GLU A 26 -7.14 4.04 5.76
C GLU A 26 -7.60 2.59 5.68
N ASP A 27 -6.81 1.71 6.27
CA ASP A 27 -7.09 0.28 6.39
C ASP A 27 -6.52 -0.21 7.73
N VAL A 28 -7.08 -1.28 8.27
CA VAL A 28 -6.65 -1.89 9.53
C VAL A 28 -6.11 -3.28 9.24
N TYR A 29 -4.85 -3.52 9.58
CA TYR A 29 -4.18 -4.80 9.39
C TYR A 29 -3.96 -5.48 10.74
N ASP A 30 -4.25 -6.78 10.80
CA ASP A 30 -3.95 -7.62 11.97
C ASP A 30 -2.47 -8.01 12.01
N THR A 31 -1.61 -6.99 12.12
CA THR A 31 -0.16 -7.15 12.26
C THR A 31 0.44 -5.99 13.06
N THR A 32 1.72 -6.11 13.42
CA THR A 32 2.48 -5.07 14.11
C THR A 32 2.95 -3.99 13.13
N ILE A 33 3.25 -2.79 13.66
CA ILE A 33 3.84 -1.69 12.87
C ILE A 33 5.15 -2.13 12.19
N ALA A 34 5.99 -2.91 12.88
CA ALA A 34 7.27 -3.37 12.35
C ALA A 34 7.10 -4.34 11.16
N ASP A 35 6.17 -5.29 11.28
CA ASP A 35 5.89 -6.23 10.18
C ASP A 35 5.18 -5.55 9.01
N LEU A 36 4.26 -4.61 9.27
CA LEU A 36 3.65 -3.80 8.22
C LEU A 36 4.70 -2.96 7.48
N TRP A 37 5.62 -2.34 8.21
CA TRP A 37 6.70 -1.56 7.62
C TRP A 37 7.59 -2.45 6.72
N SER A 38 8.04 -3.59 7.25
CA SER A 38 8.80 -4.60 6.51
C SER A 38 8.07 -5.03 5.23
N ALA A 39 6.76 -5.32 5.31
CA ALA A 39 5.93 -5.71 4.17
C ALA A 39 5.86 -4.66 3.04
N LEU A 40 6.05 -3.37 3.36
CA LEU A 40 6.06 -2.28 2.40
C LEU A 40 7.45 -1.96 1.85
N THR A 41 8.51 -2.18 2.65
CA THR A 41 9.87 -1.72 2.30
C THR A 41 10.82 -2.84 1.85
N GLU A 42 10.57 -4.09 2.22
CA GLU A 42 11.37 -5.24 1.76
C GLU A 42 10.89 -5.67 0.38
N PRO A 43 11.65 -5.47 -0.71
CA PRO A 43 11.15 -5.59 -2.10
C PRO A 43 10.49 -6.93 -2.44
N GLU A 44 10.92 -8.00 -1.78
CA GLU A 44 10.41 -9.36 -1.94
C GLU A 44 8.97 -9.53 -1.43
N ARG A 45 8.51 -8.64 -0.54
CA ARG A 45 7.17 -8.69 0.07
C ARG A 45 6.11 -7.95 -0.77
N PRO A 46 6.29 -6.70 -1.24
CA PRO A 46 5.39 -6.05 -2.19
C PRO A 46 5.25 -6.80 -3.51
N ALA A 47 6.28 -7.51 -3.96
CA ALA A 47 6.22 -8.34 -5.17
C ALA A 47 5.10 -9.38 -5.14
N ARG A 48 4.68 -9.83 -3.94
CA ARG A 48 3.62 -10.84 -3.78
C ARG A 48 2.21 -10.31 -4.02
N TRP A 49 1.97 -9.00 -3.95
CA TRP A 49 0.60 -8.46 -3.95
C TRP A 49 0.43 -7.05 -4.57
N THR A 50 1.50 -6.27 -4.72
CA THR A 50 1.49 -4.92 -5.31
C THR A 50 2.27 -4.84 -6.62
N GLY A 51 3.36 -5.61 -6.74
CA GLY A 51 4.20 -5.67 -7.94
C GLY A 51 5.69 -5.47 -7.65
N ASP A 52 6.52 -5.52 -8.69
CA ASP A 52 7.98 -5.56 -8.55
C ASP A 52 8.58 -4.17 -8.29
N VAL A 53 9.49 -4.10 -7.31
CA VAL A 53 10.24 -2.89 -6.96
C VAL A 53 11.75 -3.15 -7.12
N SER A 54 12.46 -2.23 -7.76
CA SER A 54 13.90 -2.36 -8.06
C SER A 54 14.60 -0.99 -8.09
N GLY A 55 15.93 -0.99 -8.08
CA GLY A 55 16.76 0.22 -8.17
C GLY A 55 17.63 0.42 -6.93
N ASP A 56 17.95 1.68 -6.63
CA ASP A 56 18.77 2.09 -5.49
C ASP A 56 17.85 2.44 -4.32
N LEU A 57 17.47 1.43 -3.52
CA LEU A 57 16.45 1.52 -2.48
C LEU A 57 17.00 2.07 -1.16
N ARG A 58 17.46 3.32 -1.22
CA ARG A 58 17.89 4.11 -0.06
C ARG A 58 17.30 5.51 -0.16
N ALA A 59 17.35 6.26 0.94
CA ALA A 59 16.94 7.66 0.92
C ALA A 59 17.72 8.45 -0.15
N GLY A 60 16.98 9.15 -1.02
CA GLY A 60 17.54 9.91 -2.15
C GLY A 60 17.96 9.08 -3.36
N GLY A 61 17.79 7.76 -3.34
CA GLY A 61 18.04 6.89 -4.49
C GLY A 61 16.87 6.85 -5.46
N THR A 62 17.15 6.42 -6.70
CA THR A 62 16.13 6.25 -7.74
C THR A 62 15.52 4.85 -7.67
N MET A 63 14.19 4.78 -7.61
CA MET A 63 13.42 3.54 -7.60
C MET A 63 12.59 3.38 -8.88
N ARG A 64 12.44 2.13 -9.33
CA ARG A 64 11.47 1.70 -10.33
C ARG A 64 10.48 0.73 -9.71
N ALA A 65 9.19 1.04 -9.81
CA ALA A 65 8.12 0.14 -9.42
C ALA A 65 7.28 -0.25 -10.65
N ARG A 66 7.00 -1.54 -10.81
CA ARG A 66 6.01 -2.08 -11.73
C ARG A 66 4.83 -2.55 -10.89
N LEU A 67 3.75 -1.77 -10.86
CA LEU A 67 2.54 -2.13 -10.15
C LEU A 67 1.71 -3.12 -10.99
N THR A 68 1.28 -4.22 -10.39
CA THR A 68 0.51 -5.29 -11.07
C THR A 68 -0.98 -5.22 -10.80
N SER A 69 -1.44 -4.48 -9.78
CA SER A 69 -2.86 -4.25 -9.52
C SER A 69 -3.37 -2.96 -10.19
N ALA A 70 -4.31 -3.10 -11.12
CA ALA A 70 -5.30 -2.08 -11.41
C ALA A 70 -6.60 -2.53 -10.72
N SER A 71 -6.93 -1.95 -9.58
CA SER A 71 -8.21 -2.19 -8.89
C SER A 71 -8.81 -0.85 -8.52
#